data_AF-A0A7J4T5L8-F1
#
_entry.id   AF-A0A7J4T5L8-F1
#
_cell.length_a   1.000
_cell.length_b   1.000
_cell.length_c   1.000
_cell.angle_alpha   90.00
_cell.angle_beta   90.00
_cell.angle_gamma   90.00
#
_symmetry.space_group_name_H-M   'P 1'
#
loop_
_entity.id
_entity.type
_entity.pdbx_description
1 polymer ?
#
loop_
_entity_poly.entity_id
_entity_poly.type
_entity_poly.pdbx_seq_one_letter_code
_entity_poly.pdbx_strand_id
1 'polypeptide(L)'
;IYGEIAYDASMIYRDITLLGYDLVTAMTMSVDRAASTWMTEFFQGMVGTLTSGGSLKIYFLNRAEHYMRENRTRLQEFLDSLSMLAESYVVVAVAMPLFLIVMLVIMFWVSGKGAQMSEGVLYAVVMLVLPLIHVAFCGLVWLSSEEQKM
;
A
#
# COMPACT_ATOMS: atom_id res chain seq x y z
N ILE A 1 8.64 8.91 -11.89
CA ILE A 1 7.85 7.67 -12.05
C ILE A 1 8.28 6.89 -13.31
N TYR A 2 8.30 7.49 -14.52
CA TYR A 2 8.67 6.77 -15.75
C TYR A 2 10.16 6.83 -16.16
N GLY A 3 11.05 7.32 -15.29
CA GLY A 3 12.44 7.62 -15.66
C GLY A 3 13.23 6.40 -16.14
N GLU A 4 13.13 5.29 -15.40
CA GLU A 4 13.83 4.04 -15.73
C GLU A 4 13.30 3.42 -17.03
N ILE A 5 11.97 3.39 -17.21
CA ILE A 5 11.34 2.88 -18.43
C ILE A 5 11.73 3.73 -19.65
N ALA A 6 11.76 5.05 -19.50
CA ALA A 6 12.17 5.95 -20.57
C ALA A 6 13.66 5.77 -20.91
N TYR A 7 14.50 5.55 -19.90
CA TYR A 7 15.91 5.24 -20.08
C TYR A 7 16.10 3.93 -20.85
N ASP A 8 15.47 2.83 -20.42
CA ASP A 8 15.55 1.51 -21.08
C ASP A 8 15.06 1.58 -22.53
N ALA A 9 13.95 2.28 -22.79
CA ALA A 9 13.44 2.49 -24.14
C ALA A 9 14.40 3.33 -25.02
N SER A 10 15.03 4.37 -24.45
CA SER A 10 16.01 5.20 -25.17
C SER A 10 17.26 4.40 -25.56
N MET A 11 17.66 3.44 -24.72
CA MET A 11 18.79 2.55 -24.98
C MET A 11 18.48 1.60 -26.14
N ILE A 12 17.26 1.04 -26.20
CA ILE A 12 16.80 0.26 -27.35
C ILE A 12 16.82 1.09 -28.64
N TYR A 13 16.27 2.31 -28.58
CA TYR A 13 16.24 3.21 -29.75
C TYR A 13 17.64 3.54 -30.26
N ARG A 14 18.58 3.80 -29.35
CA ARG A 14 20.00 4.05 -29.65
C ARG A 14 20.67 2.84 -30.30
N ASP A 15 20.43 1.65 -29.75
CA ASP A 15 21.05 0.40 -30.21
C ASP A 15 20.57 0.04 -31.65
N ILE A 16 19.34 0.38 -32.01
CA ILE A 16 18.82 0.20 -33.38
C ILE A 16 19.31 1.32 -34.31
N THR A 17 19.14 2.58 -33.91
CA THR A 17 19.30 3.73 -34.82
C THR A 17 20.75 4.16 -35.00
N LEU A 18 21.55 4.10 -33.94
CA LEU A 18 22.94 4.55 -33.97
C LEU A 18 23.92 3.39 -34.19
N LEU A 19 23.66 2.23 -33.57
CA LEU A 19 24.56 1.08 -33.65
C LEU A 19 24.18 0.10 -34.78
N GLY A 20 22.99 0.24 -35.37
CA GLY A 20 22.55 -0.58 -36.49
C GLY A 20 22.24 -2.03 -36.13
N TYR A 21 22.00 -2.32 -34.84
CA TYR A 21 21.58 -3.67 -34.43
C TYR A 21 20.17 -3.96 -34.93
N ASP A 22 19.93 -5.22 -35.30
CA ASP A 22 18.58 -5.68 -35.57
C ASP A 22 17.73 -5.67 -34.29
N LEU A 23 16.42 -5.63 -34.47
CA LEU A 23 15.47 -5.53 -33.36
C LEU A 23 15.61 -6.69 -32.36
N VAL A 24 15.90 -7.92 -32.81
CA VAL A 24 16.00 -9.08 -31.92
C VAL A 24 17.26 -8.97 -31.06
N THR A 25 18.39 -8.62 -31.66
CA THR A 25 19.64 -8.38 -30.95
C THR A 25 19.50 -7.21 -29.95
N ALA A 26 18.94 -6.08 -30.37
CA ALA A 26 18.73 -4.92 -29.49
C ALA A 26 17.82 -5.25 -28.30
N MET A 27 16.73 -6.00 -28.52
CA MET A 27 15.84 -6.43 -27.45
C MET A 27 16.50 -7.43 -26.50
N THR A 28 17.30 -8.37 -27.02
CA THR A 28 18.01 -9.37 -26.20
C THR A 28 19.02 -8.69 -25.28
N MET A 29 19.79 -7.74 -25.81
CA MET A 29 20.72 -6.95 -25.00
C MET A 29 20.02 -6.09 -23.94
N SER A 30 18.74 -5.77 -24.14
CA SER A 30 17.96 -4.95 -23.21
C SER A 30 17.40 -5.78 -22.04
N VAL A 31 17.22 -7.09 -22.21
CA VAL A 31 16.87 -8.01 -21.10
C VAL A 31 17.93 -7.93 -20.00
N ASP A 32 19.21 -8.01 -20.37
CA ASP A 32 20.32 -7.99 -19.41
C ASP A 32 20.55 -6.62 -18.74
N ARG A 33 20.05 -5.54 -19.37
CA ARG A 33 20.27 -4.16 -18.91
C ARG A 33 19.06 -3.54 -18.20
N ALA A 34 17.93 -4.24 -18.18
CA ALA A 34 16.67 -3.71 -17.67
C ALA A 34 16.77 -3.32 -16.18
N ALA A 35 16.17 -2.17 -15.82
CA ALA A 35 16.25 -1.64 -14.46
C ALA A 35 15.44 -2.43 -13.41
N SER A 36 14.48 -3.26 -13.85
CA SER A 36 13.61 -4.02 -12.96
C SER A 36 13.31 -5.43 -13.49
N THR A 37 12.98 -6.34 -12.58
CA THR A 37 12.54 -7.71 -12.91
C THR A 37 11.31 -7.70 -13.83
N TRP A 38 10.36 -6.81 -13.57
CA TRP A 38 9.16 -6.64 -14.40
C TRP A 38 9.49 -6.23 -15.84
N MET A 39 10.48 -5.36 -16.02
CA MET A 39 10.94 -4.93 -17.33
C MET A 39 11.76 -6.02 -18.04
N THR A 40 12.56 -6.76 -17.27
CA THR A 40 13.31 -7.93 -17.76
C THR A 40 12.36 -8.97 -18.35
N GLU A 41 11.32 -9.36 -17.62
CA GLU A 41 10.29 -10.30 -18.09
C GLU A 41 9.54 -9.78 -19.32
N PHE A 42 9.26 -8.48 -19.35
CA PHE A 42 8.61 -7.84 -20.49
C PHE A 42 9.47 -7.96 -21.75
N PHE A 43 10.74 -7.58 -21.67
CA PHE A 43 11.67 -7.69 -22.80
C PHE A 43 11.92 -9.14 -23.20
N GLN A 44 12.01 -10.06 -22.24
CA GLN A 44 12.20 -11.48 -22.54
C GLN A 44 10.98 -12.07 -23.29
N GLY A 45 9.76 -11.69 -22.90
CA GLY A 45 8.54 -12.05 -23.63
C GLY A 45 8.46 -11.42 -25.02
N MET A 46 8.98 -10.20 -25.20
CA MET A 46 9.12 -9.58 -26.52
C MET A 46 10.08 -10.36 -27.43
N VAL A 47 11.25 -10.75 -26.91
CA VAL A 47 12.22 -11.56 -27.66
C VAL A 47 11.58 -12.89 -28.08
N GLY A 48 10.90 -13.59 -27.17
CA GLY A 48 10.19 -14.83 -27.48
C GLY A 48 9.07 -14.66 -28.52
N THR A 49 8.34 -13.53 -28.48
CA THR A 49 7.30 -13.23 -29.47
C THR A 49 7.89 -12.91 -30.84
N LEU A 50 9.00 -12.17 -30.89
CA LEU A 50 9.70 -11.84 -32.13
C LEU A 50 10.33 -13.07 -32.79
N THR A 51 11.01 -13.92 -32.03
CA THR A 51 11.69 -15.12 -32.57
C THR A 51 10.72 -16.20 -33.03
N SER A 52 9.53 -16.28 -32.44
CA SER A 52 8.46 -17.19 -32.86
C SER A 52 7.61 -16.66 -34.04
N GLY A 53 7.84 -15.43 -34.50
CA GLY A 53 7.02 -14.78 -35.53
C GLY A 53 5.64 -14.35 -35.05
N GLY A 54 5.44 -14.22 -33.74
CA GLY A 54 4.20 -13.80 -33.11
C GLY A 54 3.90 -12.30 -33.26
N SER A 55 2.69 -11.90 -32.87
CA SER A 55 2.27 -10.49 -32.91
C SER A 55 2.65 -9.75 -31.63
N LEU A 56 3.61 -8.83 -31.72
CA LEU A 56 3.96 -7.91 -30.62
C LEU A 56 2.78 -7.08 -30.14
N LYS A 57 1.84 -6.71 -31.04
CA LYS A 57 0.64 -5.95 -30.68
C LYS A 57 -0.21 -6.72 -29.67
N ILE A 58 -0.47 -8.00 -29.92
CA ILE A 58 -1.26 -8.84 -29.02
C ILE A 58 -0.50 -9.07 -27.70
N TYR A 59 0.81 -9.29 -27.77
CA TYR A 59 1.65 -9.41 -26.57
C TYR A 59 1.56 -8.17 -25.67
N PHE A 60 1.68 -6.96 -26.24
CA PHE A 60 1.58 -5.71 -25.48
C PHE A 60 0.20 -5.50 -24.86
N LEU A 61 -0.88 -5.79 -25.59
CA LEU A 61 -2.24 -5.67 -25.05
C LEU A 61 -2.44 -6.63 -23.86
N ASN A 62 -2.04 -7.89 -24.01
CA ASN A 62 -2.16 -8.88 -22.95
C ASN A 62 -1.33 -8.52 -21.71
N ARG A 63 -0.09 -8.06 -21.91
CA ARG A 63 0.79 -7.72 -20.79
C ARG A 63 0.37 -6.42 -20.10
N ALA A 64 -0.15 -5.44 -20.85
CA ALA A 64 -0.76 -4.24 -20.29
C ALA A 64 -1.99 -4.59 -19.44
N GLU A 65 -2.90 -5.43 -19.94
CA GLU A 65 -4.06 -5.89 -19.18
C GLU A 65 -3.65 -6.66 -17.92
N HIS A 66 -2.65 -7.52 -18.03
CA HIS A 66 -2.12 -8.27 -16.89
C HIS A 66 -1.57 -7.34 -15.79
N TYR A 67 -0.71 -6.38 -16.13
CA TYR A 67 -0.17 -5.41 -15.18
C TYR A 67 -1.25 -4.49 -14.61
N MET A 68 -2.24 -4.09 -15.41
CA MET A 68 -3.38 -3.31 -14.93
C MET A 68 -4.21 -4.11 -13.93
N ARG A 69 -4.44 -5.40 -14.18
CA ARG A 69 -5.17 -6.28 -13.27
C ARG A 69 -4.42 -6.46 -11.96
N GLU A 70 -3.12 -6.70 -12.02
CA GLU A 70 -2.32 -6.86 -10.81
C GLU A 70 -2.23 -5.57 -9.99
N ASN A 71 -2.09 -4.42 -10.66
CA ASN A 71 -2.16 -3.12 -9.99
C ASN A 71 -3.52 -2.87 -9.31
N ARG A 72 -4.63 -3.28 -9.95
CA ARG A 72 -5.96 -3.21 -9.32
C ARG A 72 -6.06 -4.11 -8.10
N THR A 73 -5.52 -5.33 -8.16
CA THR A 73 -5.49 -6.24 -7.01
C THR A 73 -4.69 -5.65 -5.85
N ARG A 74 -3.47 -5.15 -6.11
CA ARG A 74 -2.64 -4.51 -5.07
C ARG A 74 -3.31 -3.28 -4.47
N LEU A 75 -3.97 -2.48 -5.30
CA LEU A 75 -4.75 -1.35 -4.81
C LEU A 75 -5.90 -1.81 -3.92
N GLN A 76 -6.61 -2.87 -4.29
CA GLN A 76 -7.69 -3.42 -3.47
C GLN A 76 -7.16 -3.91 -2.11
N GLU A 77 -6.07 -4.67 -2.09
CA GLU A 77 -5.43 -5.14 -0.84
C GLU A 77 -5.00 -3.97 0.06
N PHE A 78 -4.48 -2.89 -0.54
CA PHE A 78 -4.14 -1.67 0.18
C PHE A 78 -5.38 -0.98 0.77
N LEU A 79 -6.47 -0.88 0.00
CA LEU A 79 -7.74 -0.32 0.47
C LEU A 79 -8.37 -1.18 1.58
N ASP A 80 -8.30 -2.51 1.47
CA ASP A 80 -8.79 -3.44 2.49
C ASP A 80 -8.00 -3.27 3.80
N SER A 81 -6.69 -3.09 3.70
CA SER A 81 -5.84 -2.78 4.86
C SER A 81 -6.23 -1.46 5.53
N LEU A 82 -6.49 -0.40 4.74
CA LEU A 82 -6.99 0.87 5.28
C LEU A 82 -8.38 0.73 5.91
N SER A 83 -9.26 -0.07 5.32
CA SER A 83 -10.59 -0.35 5.85
C SER A 83 -10.51 -1.05 7.21
N MET A 84 -9.64 -2.04 7.36
CA MET A 84 -9.43 -2.75 8.62
C MET A 84 -8.88 -1.80 9.72
N LEU A 85 -7.94 -0.92 9.36
CA LEU A 85 -7.44 0.12 10.27
C LEU A 85 -8.56 1.09 10.67
N ALA A 86 -9.40 1.52 9.73
CA ALA A 86 -10.53 2.40 10.01
C ALA A 86 -11.59 1.75 10.91
N GLU A 87 -11.92 0.48 10.68
CA GLU A 87 -12.86 -0.28 11.52
C GLU A 87 -12.32 -0.41 12.95
N SER A 88 -11.06 -0.83 13.09
CA SER A 88 -10.44 -0.96 14.42
C SER A 88 -10.34 0.38 15.15
N TYR A 89 -10.11 1.49 14.45
CA TYR A 89 -10.15 2.84 15.03
C TYR A 89 -11.52 3.16 15.63
N VAL A 90 -12.59 2.97 14.86
CA VAL A 90 -13.96 3.28 15.32
C VAL A 90 -14.32 2.42 16.53
N VAL A 91 -13.94 1.14 16.55
CA VAL A 91 -14.26 0.25 17.68
C VAL A 91 -13.42 0.57 18.93
N VAL A 92 -12.10 0.64 18.79
CA VAL A 92 -11.16 0.73 19.93
C VAL A 92 -10.96 2.16 20.42
N ALA A 93 -10.78 3.12 19.50
CA ALA A 93 -10.46 4.50 19.86
C ALA A 93 -11.71 5.38 20.06
N VAL A 94 -12.85 5.02 19.47
CA VAL A 94 -14.07 5.84 19.53
C VAL A 94 -15.17 5.18 20.37
N ALA A 95 -15.62 3.97 20.01
CA ALA A 95 -16.77 3.34 20.66
C ALA A 95 -16.48 2.88 22.09
N MET A 96 -15.36 2.18 22.31
CA MET A 96 -14.96 1.71 23.65
C MET A 96 -14.80 2.87 24.65
N PRO A 97 -14.13 3.99 24.31
CA PRO A 97 -13.99 5.08 25.27
C PRO A 97 -15.29 5.85 25.47
N LEU A 98 -16.11 6.01 24.42
CA LEU A 98 -17.43 6.61 24.57
C LEU A 98 -18.30 5.80 25.54
N PHE A 99 -18.31 4.47 25.43
CA PHE A 99 -19.04 3.60 26.36
C PHE A 99 -18.54 3.76 27.80
N LEU A 100 -17.22 3.79 28.00
CA LEU A 100 -16.61 4.02 29.30
C LEU A 100 -17.01 5.38 29.90
N ILE A 101 -17.02 6.45 29.10
CA ILE A 101 -17.45 7.79 29.55
C ILE A 101 -18.92 7.76 29.97
N VAL A 102 -19.80 7.19 29.15
CA VAL A 102 -21.24 7.12 29.46
C VAL A 102 -21.47 6.35 30.76
N MET A 103 -20.80 5.20 30.94
CA MET A 103 -20.92 4.41 32.16
C MET A 103 -20.42 5.16 33.40
N LEU A 104 -19.28 5.86 33.31
CA LEU A 104 -18.74 6.66 34.40
C LEU A 104 -19.67 7.81 34.78
N VAL A 105 -20.25 8.51 33.80
CA VAL A 105 -21.19 9.61 34.03
C VAL A 105 -22.46 9.10 34.73
N ILE A 106 -23.02 7.98 34.27
CA ILE A 106 -24.19 7.37 34.91
C ILE A 106 -23.87 6.94 36.34
N MET A 107 -22.73 6.29 36.57
CA MET A 107 -22.32 5.87 37.92
C MET A 107 -22.16 7.06 38.86
N PHE A 108 -21.57 8.16 38.38
CA PHE A 108 -21.44 9.40 39.15
C PHE A 108 -22.79 10.02 39.52
N TRP A 109 -23.76 10.02 38.59
CA TRP A 109 -25.09 10.59 38.82
C TRP A 109 -26.03 9.70 39.64
N VAL A 110 -25.99 8.39 39.43
CA VAL A 110 -26.89 7.41 40.07
C VAL A 110 -26.42 7.05 41.48
N SER A 111 -25.12 7.17 41.78
CA SER A 111 -24.57 6.82 43.10
C SER A 111 -24.83 7.93 44.12
N GLY A 112 -26.09 8.09 44.51
CA GLY A 112 -26.56 9.15 45.40
C GLY A 112 -25.95 9.16 46.81
N LYS A 113 -25.23 8.12 47.27
CA LYS A 113 -24.55 8.08 48.60
C LYS A 113 -23.34 7.11 48.73
N GLY A 114 -22.92 6.37 47.69
CA GLY A 114 -22.03 5.20 47.86
C GLY A 114 -20.72 5.19 47.07
N ALA A 115 -20.62 5.93 45.96
CA ALA A 115 -19.39 6.01 45.17
C ALA A 115 -18.91 7.47 45.15
N GLN A 116 -18.13 7.85 46.16
CA GLN A 116 -17.40 9.12 46.17
C GLN A 116 -16.20 9.04 45.21
N MET A 117 -16.44 8.86 43.91
CA MET A 117 -15.42 9.24 42.93
C MET A 117 -15.35 10.76 42.98
N SER A 118 -14.22 11.30 43.45
CA SER A 118 -14.03 12.75 43.40
C SER A 118 -14.02 13.20 41.94
N GLU A 119 -14.59 14.36 41.66
CA GLU A 119 -14.62 14.98 40.34
C GLU A 119 -13.22 15.01 39.69
N GLY A 120 -12.18 15.18 40.50
CA GLY A 120 -10.78 15.14 40.06
C GLY A 120 -10.33 13.78 39.52
N VAL A 121 -10.84 12.66 40.05
CA VAL A 121 -10.52 11.31 39.52
C VAL A 121 -11.20 11.09 38.18
N LEU A 122 -12.44 11.54 38.00
CA LEU A 122 -13.14 11.45 36.71
C LEU A 122 -12.39 12.24 35.63
N TYR A 123 -12.04 13.49 35.91
CA TYR A 123 -11.27 14.31 34.98
C TYR A 123 -9.89 13.71 34.67
N ALA A 124 -9.19 13.19 35.68
CA ALA A 124 -7.89 12.54 35.47
C ALA A 124 -8.00 11.30 34.58
N VAL A 125 -9.03 10.47 34.78
CA VAL A 125 -9.27 9.27 33.94
C VAL A 125 -9.56 9.69 32.50
N VAL A 126 -10.44 10.66 32.27
CA VAL A 126 -10.76 11.11 30.90
C VAL A 126 -9.55 11.75 30.22
N MET A 127 -8.82 12.63 30.92
CA MET A 127 -7.64 13.31 30.37
C MET A 127 -6.43 12.38 30.18
N LEU A 128 -6.31 11.28 30.91
CA LEU A 128 -5.18 10.35 30.74
C LEU A 128 -5.52 9.18 29.83
N VAL A 129 -6.67 8.53 30.03
CA VAL A 129 -7.03 7.31 29.30
C VAL A 129 -7.33 7.63 27.84
N LEU A 130 -8.05 8.71 27.52
CA LEU A 130 -8.37 9.03 26.13
C LEU A 130 -7.11 9.32 25.29
N PRO A 131 -6.18 10.19 25.71
CA PRO A 131 -4.97 10.41 24.94
C PRO A 131 -4.10 9.16 24.86
N LEU A 132 -4.03 8.37 25.94
CA LEU A 132 -3.24 7.13 25.94
C LEU A 132 -3.76 6.13 24.90
N ILE A 133 -5.08 5.97 24.77
CA ILE A 133 -5.68 5.11 23.74
C ILE A 133 -5.34 5.62 22.33
N HIS A 134 -5.39 6.93 22.09
CA HIS A 134 -5.04 7.50 20.79
C HIS A 134 -3.54 7.37 20.49
N VAL A 135 -2.67 7.58 21.48
CA VAL A 135 -1.22 7.37 21.34
C VAL A 135 -0.90 5.91 21.05
N ALA A 136 -1.54 4.98 21.77
CA ALA A 136 -1.38 3.54 21.52
C ALA A 136 -1.86 3.16 20.12
N PHE A 137 -2.98 3.72 19.65
CA PHE A 137 -3.49 3.50 18.30
C PHE A 137 -2.55 4.07 17.22
N CYS A 138 -2.04 5.29 17.42
CA CYS A 138 -1.02 5.86 16.53
C CYS A 138 0.23 5.00 16.46
N GLY A 139 0.68 4.44 17.59
CA GLY A 139 1.80 3.50 17.63
C GLY A 139 1.54 2.21 16.86
N LEU A 140 0.33 1.64 16.98
CA LEU A 140 -0.08 0.46 16.22
C LEU A 140 -0.06 0.73 14.71
N VAL A 141 -0.64 1.85 14.27
CA VAL A 141 -0.64 2.25 12.85
C VAL A 141 0.78 2.44 12.35
N TRP A 142 1.65 3.07 13.14
CA TRP A 142 3.04 3.26 12.75
C TRP A 142 3.78 1.93 12.57
N LEU A 143 3.66 1.01 13.53
CA LEU A 143 4.27 -0.32 13.43
C LEU A 143 3.77 -1.09 12.21
N SER A 144 2.46 -1.08 11.95
CA SER A 144 1.86 -1.72 10.78
C SER A 144 2.33 -1.09 9.46
N SER A 145 2.56 0.22 9.44
CA SER A 145 3.11 0.91 8.26
C SER A 145 4.57 0.58 7.98
N GLU A 146 5.33 0.18 9.01
CA GLU A 146 6.75 -0.17 8.88
C GLU A 146 6.91 -1.59 8.29
N GLU A 147 6.04 -2.53 8.68
CA GLU A 147 5.98 -3.87 8.08
C GLU A 147 5.65 -3.84 6.58
N GLN A 148 4.85 -2.87 6.12
CA GLN A 148 4.52 -2.73 4.69
C GLN A 148 5.67 -2.15 3.84
N LYS A 149 6.72 -1.61 4.46
CA LYS A 149 7.90 -1.07 3.75
C LYS A 149 9.03 -2.09 3.60
N MET A 150 9.02 -3.17 4.38
CA MET A 150 9.98 -4.28 4.29
C MET A 150 9.51 -5.35 3.31
#